data_AF-A0AAE5S1Q9-F1
#
_entry.id   AF-A0AAE5S1Q9-F1
#
_cell.length_a   1.000
_cell.length_b   1.000
_cell.length_c   1.000
_cell.angle_alpha   90.00
_cell.angle_beta   90.00
_cell.angle_gamma   90.00
#
_symmetry.space_group_name_H-M   'P 1'
#
loop_
_entity.id
_entity.type
_entity.pdbx_description
1 polymer ?
#
loop_
_entity_poly.entity_id
_entity_poly.type
_entity_poly.pdbx_seq_one_letter_code
_entity_poly.pdbx_strand_id
1 'polypeptide(L)'
;DPYWLLLSMLGVGFAWASILSLPYALLSDSVPAAKMGVYMGIFNFFIVIPQLVAASALGFVLRVWLGGQPIYALAIGGLSLIVAGVCVVRVPVAQGGQ
;
A
#
# COMPACT_ATOMS: atom_id res chain seq x y z
N ASP A 1 -17.34 -19.56 6.05
CA ASP A 1 -18.26 -18.94 5.08
C ASP A 1 -17.60 -17.85 4.24
N PRO A 2 -17.96 -17.72 2.95
CA PRO A 2 -17.45 -16.69 2.05
C PRO A 2 -17.60 -15.25 2.56
N TYR A 3 -18.56 -15.01 3.48
CA TYR A 3 -18.82 -13.71 4.10
C TYR A 3 -17.63 -13.15 4.90
N TRP A 4 -16.78 -13.99 5.49
CA TRP A 4 -15.60 -13.53 6.24
C TRP A 4 -14.52 -12.91 5.33
N LEU A 5 -14.41 -13.34 4.08
CA LEU A 5 -13.49 -12.75 3.11
C LEU A 5 -13.94 -11.34 2.69
N LEU A 6 -15.26 -11.11 2.63
CA LEU A 6 -15.85 -9.82 2.30
C LEU A 6 -15.51 -8.77 3.37
N LEU A 7 -15.59 -9.15 4.64
CA LEU A 7 -15.21 -8.29 5.76
C LEU A 7 -13.72 -7.92 5.72
N SER A 8 -12.85 -8.90 5.43
CA SER A 8 -11.41 -8.65 5.26
C SER A 8 -11.13 -7.70 4.09
N MET A 9 -11.82 -7.89 2.96
CA MET A 9 -11.63 -7.06 1.76
C MET A 9 -12.09 -5.61 1.98
N LEU A 10 -13.13 -5.38 2.79
CA LEU A 10 -13.51 -4.03 3.21
C LEU A 10 -12.39 -3.34 3.99
N GLY A 11 -11.79 -4.03 4.97
CA GLY A 11 -10.67 -3.50 5.75
C GLY A 11 -9.45 -3.17 4.89
N VAL A 12 -9.09 -4.07 3.96
CA VAL A 12 -8.01 -3.84 2.99
C VAL A 12 -8.32 -2.64 2.08
N GLY A 13 -9.58 -2.49 1.64
CA GLY A 13 -10.02 -1.37 0.82
C GLY A 13 -9.86 -0.02 1.53
N PHE A 14 -10.27 0.07 2.80
CA PHE A 14 -10.07 1.28 3.60
C PHE A 14 -8.60 1.63 3.79
N ALA A 15 -7.76 0.63 4.10
CA ALA A 15 -6.32 0.84 4.27
C ALA A 15 -5.65 1.28 2.95
N TRP A 16 -6.03 0.70 1.82
CA TRP A 16 -5.45 1.05 0.53
C TRP A 16 -5.87 2.46 0.07
N ALA A 17 -7.14 2.82 0.26
CA ALA A 17 -7.64 4.15 -0.07
C ALA A 17 -6.95 5.25 0.75
N SER A 18 -6.66 5.01 2.04
CA SER A 18 -5.99 5.99 2.90
C SER A 18 -4.52 6.21 2.53
N ILE A 19 -3.80 5.14 2.16
CA ILE A 19 -2.40 5.23 1.71
C ILE A 19 -2.28 6.05 0.42
N LEU A 20 -3.27 5.96 -0.48
CA LEU A 20 -3.29 6.74 -1.72
C LEU A 20 -3.77 8.18 -1.54
N SER A 21 -4.75 8.40 -0.66
CA SER A 21 -5.38 9.72 -0.51
C SER A 21 -4.45 10.75 0.14
N LEU A 22 -3.62 10.34 1.10
CA LEU A 22 -2.67 11.24 1.79
C LEU A 22 -1.69 11.94 0.84
N PRO A 23 -0.88 11.23 0.03
CA PRO A 23 0.06 11.89 -0.86
C PRO A 23 -0.65 12.63 -2.00
N TYR A 24 -1.81 12.16 -2.46
CA TYR A 24 -2.62 12.87 -3.46
C TYR A 24 -3.14 14.21 -2.91
N ALA A 25 -3.59 14.24 -1.66
CA ALA A 25 -4.04 15.46 -0.98
C ALA A 25 -2.88 16.46 -0.81
N LEU A 26 -1.72 16.00 -0.33
CA LEU A 26 -0.51 16.83 -0.18
C LEU A 26 -0.04 17.43 -1.52
N LEU A 27 -0.13 16.66 -2.61
CA LEU A 27 0.22 17.14 -3.95
C LEU A 27 -0.81 18.13 -4.50
N SER A 28 -2.10 17.90 -4.26
CA SER A 28 -3.16 18.79 -4.72
C SER A 28 -3.12 20.17 -4.05
N ASP A 29 -2.65 20.23 -2.80
CA ASP A 29 -2.57 21.46 -2.01
C ASP A 29 -1.34 22.32 -2.39
N SER A 30 -0.27 21.68 -2.88
CA SER A 30 1.01 22.33 -3.18
C SER A 30 1.19 22.74 -4.65
N VAL A 31 0.26 22.37 -5.56
CA VAL A 31 0.40 22.58 -7.00
C VAL A 31 -0.61 23.61 -7.55
N PRO A 32 -0.17 24.64 -8.31
CA PRO A 32 -1.07 25.60 -8.96
C PRO A 32 -2.06 24.92 -9.92
N ALA A 33 -3.34 25.30 -9.84
CA ALA A 33 -4.46 24.67 -10.57
C ALA A 33 -4.24 24.54 -12.09
N ALA A 34 -3.49 25.47 -12.71
CA ALA A 34 -3.18 25.46 -14.13
C ALA A 34 -2.32 24.26 -14.59
N LYS A 35 -1.59 23.61 -13.67
CA LYS A 35 -0.74 22.44 -13.98
C LYS A 35 -1.15 21.18 -13.23
N MET A 36 -2.26 21.20 -12.51
CA MET A 36 -2.71 20.10 -11.64
C MET A 36 -2.77 18.76 -12.41
N GLY A 37 -3.31 18.74 -13.64
CA GLY A 37 -3.39 17.51 -14.43
C GLY A 37 -2.03 16.87 -14.77
N VAL A 38 -0.99 17.65 -15.05
CA VAL A 38 0.34 17.14 -15.39
C VAL A 38 1.05 16.58 -14.16
N TYR A 39 1.02 17.32 -13.04
CA TYR A 39 1.64 16.86 -11.78
C TYR A 39 0.92 15.64 -11.19
N MET A 40 -0.41 15.60 -11.28
CA MET A 40 -1.20 14.44 -10.86
C MET A 40 -0.89 13.19 -11.71
N GLY A 41 -0.70 13.35 -13.01
CA GLY A 41 -0.29 12.26 -13.90
C GLY A 41 1.07 11.68 -13.52
N ILE A 42 2.07 12.55 -13.31
CA ILE A 42 3.43 12.16 -12.92
C ILE A 42 3.42 11.41 -11.58
N PHE A 43 2.66 11.88 -10.59
CA PHE A 43 2.51 11.22 -9.31
C PHE A 43 1.92 9.80 -9.43
N ASN A 44 0.90 9.63 -10.28
CA ASN A 44 0.32 8.32 -10.53
C ASN A 44 1.35 7.35 -11.15
N PHE A 45 2.20 7.81 -12.07
CA PHE A 45 3.31 7.00 -12.59
C PHE A 45 4.27 6.54 -11.49
N PHE A 46 4.60 7.40 -10.52
CA PHE A 46 5.46 7.04 -9.38
C PHE A 46 4.83 6.04 -8.42
N ILE A 47 3.50 5.97 -8.31
CA ILE A 47 2.84 4.92 -7.53
C ILE A 47 2.79 3.61 -8.33
N VAL A 48 2.39 3.69 -9.59
CA VAL A 48 2.08 2.51 -10.40
C VAL A 48 3.34 1.77 -10.83
N ILE A 49 4.45 2.46 -11.15
CA ILE A 49 5.67 1.78 -11.59
C ILE A 49 6.23 0.86 -10.48
N PRO A 50 6.48 1.32 -9.25
CA PRO A 50 6.89 0.44 -8.16
C PRO A 50 5.86 -0.64 -7.85
N GLN A 51 4.56 -0.31 -7.90
CA GLN A 51 3.49 -1.30 -7.66
C GLN A 51 3.49 -2.41 -8.71
N LEU A 52 3.71 -2.09 -9.98
CA LEU A 52 3.81 -3.07 -11.07
C LEU A 52 5.02 -3.97 -10.86
N VAL A 53 6.18 -3.38 -10.55
CA VAL A 53 7.40 -4.14 -10.24
C VAL A 53 7.18 -5.08 -9.05
N ALA A 54 6.58 -4.58 -7.96
CA ALA A 54 6.26 -5.38 -6.78
C ALA A 54 5.26 -6.50 -7.08
N ALA A 55 4.19 -6.22 -7.84
CA ALA A 55 3.19 -7.22 -8.22
C ALA A 55 3.79 -8.31 -9.13
N SER A 56 4.65 -7.93 -10.06
CA SER A 56 5.38 -8.88 -10.93
C SER A 56 6.38 -9.71 -10.13
N ALA A 57 7.17 -9.09 -9.25
CA ALA A 57 8.11 -9.78 -8.38
C ALA A 57 7.39 -10.76 -7.44
N LEU A 58 6.30 -10.33 -6.80
CA LEU A 58 5.49 -11.18 -5.94
C LEU A 58 4.87 -12.34 -6.72
N GLY A 59 4.40 -12.09 -7.95
CA GLY A 59 3.89 -13.14 -8.84
C GLY A 59 4.96 -14.17 -9.22
N PHE A 60 6.21 -13.73 -9.42
CA PHE A 60 7.34 -14.62 -9.64
C PHE A 60 7.68 -15.44 -8.38
N VAL A 61 7.78 -14.78 -7.21
CA VAL A 61 8.02 -15.47 -5.93
C VAL A 61 6.91 -16.48 -5.64
N LEU A 62 5.65 -16.16 -5.92
CA LEU A 62 4.52 -17.06 -5.72
C LEU A 62 4.68 -18.38 -6.51
N ARG A 63 5.11 -18.27 -7.77
CA ARG A 63 5.24 -19.41 -8.68
C ARG A 63 6.46 -20.27 -8.35
N VAL A 64 7.58 -19.65 -7.98
CA VAL A 64 8.85 -20.36 -7.77
C VAL A 64 9.00 -20.88 -6.34
N TRP A 65 8.62 -20.09 -5.33
CA TRP A 65 8.83 -20.43 -3.92
C TRP A 65 7.59 -20.99 -3.21
N LEU A 66 6.38 -20.59 -3.60
CA LEU A 66 5.13 -20.95 -2.88
C LEU A 66 4.27 -21.99 -3.62
N GLY A 67 4.81 -22.63 -4.66
CA GLY A 67 4.12 -23.69 -5.40
C GLY A 67 2.80 -23.25 -6.05
N GLY A 68 2.61 -21.95 -6.27
CA GLY A 68 1.40 -21.40 -6.88
C GLY A 68 0.19 -21.27 -5.94
N GLN A 69 0.35 -21.43 -4.63
CA GLN A 69 -0.74 -21.23 -3.66
C GLN A 69 -0.75 -19.79 -3.09
N PRO A 70 -1.70 -18.92 -3.48
CA PRO A 70 -1.74 -17.51 -3.07
C PRO A 70 -1.96 -17.32 -1.57
N ILE A 71 -2.56 -18.32 -0.91
CA ILE A 71 -2.93 -18.24 0.50
C ILE A 71 -1.72 -18.11 1.42
N TYR A 72 -0.60 -18.79 1.11
CA TYR A 72 0.63 -18.69 1.89
C TYR A 72 1.28 -17.32 1.75
N ALA A 73 1.23 -16.71 0.55
CA ALA A 73 1.74 -15.35 0.36
C ALA A 73 0.90 -14.31 1.09
N LEU A 74 -0.43 -14.48 1.09
CA LEU A 74 -1.33 -13.64 1.87
C LEU A 74 -1.07 -13.78 3.37
N ALA A 75 -0.86 -15.00 3.87
CA ALA A 75 -0.56 -15.27 5.27
C ALA A 75 0.78 -14.64 5.71
N ILE A 76 1.83 -14.78 4.90
CA ILE A 76 3.14 -14.14 5.16
C ILE A 76 3.03 -12.62 5.12
N GLY A 77 2.28 -12.06 4.16
CA GLY A 77 2.00 -10.63 4.07
C GLY A 77 1.25 -10.10 5.29
N GLY A 78 0.22 -10.82 5.76
CA GLY A 78 -0.52 -10.50 6.98
C GLY A 78 0.36 -10.54 8.24
N LEU A 79 1.19 -11.58 8.37
CA LEU A 79 2.15 -11.69 9.48
C LEU A 79 3.15 -10.52 9.47
N SER A 80 3.66 -10.17 8.29
CA SER A 80 4.56 -9.03 8.11
C SER A 80 3.92 -7.70 8.54
N LEU A 81 2.64 -7.48 8.21
CA LEU A 81 1.90 -6.29 8.64
C LEU A 81 1.72 -6.23 10.16
N ILE A 82 1.46 -7.35 10.82
CA ILE A 82 1.38 -7.41 12.29
C ILE A 82 2.74 -7.06 12.91
N VAL A 83 3.83 -7.63 12.38
CA VAL A 83 5.18 -7.32 12.83
C VAL A 83 5.50 -5.84 12.60
N ALA A 84 5.18 -5.28 11.44
CA ALA A 84 5.36 -3.87 11.13
C ALA A 84 4.58 -2.96 12.10
N GLY A 85 3.33 -3.32 12.43
CA GLY A 85 2.52 -2.59 13.41
C GLY A 85 3.16 -2.59 14.80
N VAL A 86 3.65 -3.74 15.27
CA VAL A 86 4.37 -3.85 16.55
C VAL A 86 5.68 -3.04 16.52
N CYS A 87 6.41 -3.08 15.41
CA CYS A 87 7.62 -2.29 15.23
C CYS A 87 7.34 -0.78 15.24
N VAL A 88 6.23 -0.33 14.64
CA VAL A 88 5.82 1.08 14.65
C VAL A 88 5.57 1.59 16.07
N VAL A 89 5.02 0.77 16.96
CA VAL A 89 4.83 1.14 18.39
C VAL A 89 6.16 1.37 19.09
N ARG A 90 7.25 0.74 18.61
CA ARG A 90 8.60 0.92 19.16
C ARG A 90 9.35 2.10 18.54
N VAL A 91 8.85 2.68 17.45
CA VAL A 91 9.46 3.89 16.89
C VAL A 91 9.13 5.04 17.84
N PRO A 92 10.15 5.65 18.48
CA PRO A 92 9.91 6.87 19.24
C PRO A 92 9.35 7.90 18.26
N VAL A 93 8.16 8.40 18.56
CA VAL A 93 7.66 9.62 17.91
C VAL A 93 8.71 10.68 18.23
N ALA A 94 9.55 11.00 17.25
CA ALA A 94 10.25 12.27 17.28
C ALA A 94 9.12 13.31 17.25
N GLN A 95 8.83 13.90 18.42
CA GLN A 95 8.15 15.18 18.49
C GLN A 95 9.08 16.17 17.79
N GLY A 96 9.00 16.19 16.46
CA GLY A 96 9.34 17.38 15.69
C GLY A 96 8.35 18.42 16.15
N GLY A 97 8.83 19.31 17.02
CA GLY A 97 8.03 20.39 17.57
C GLY A 97 7.53 21.32 16.47
N GLN A 98 6.33 21.85 16.75
CA GLN A 98 5.68 22.98 16.07
C GLN A 98 5.27 22.77 14.61
#